data_AF-A0A3A4URP1-F1
#
_entry.id   AF-A0A3A4URP1-F1
#
_cell.length_a   1.000
_cell.length_b   1.000
_cell.length_c   1.000
_cell.angle_alpha   90.00
_cell.angle_beta   90.00
_cell.angle_gamma   90.00
#
_symmetry.space_group_name_H-M   'P 1'
#
loop_
_entity.id
_entity.type
_entity.pdbx_description
1 polymer ?
#
loop_
_entity_poly.entity_id
_entity_poly.type
_entity_poly.pdbx_seq_one_letter_code
_entity_poly.pdbx_strand_id
1 'polypeptide(L)' 'MTNKKVLLTLAPELHERITQKARERAQTIQEYIYETLRQRVFAPPQPKSKAGRPKKVDDKFIQYFTRDR' A
#
# COMPACT_ATOMS: atom_id res chain seq x y z
N MET A 1 23.61 12.20 -13.68
CA MET A 1 23.03 13.08 -12.64
C MET A 1 23.69 12.71 -11.32
N THR A 2 24.41 13.63 -10.68
CA THR A 2 24.98 13.41 -9.35
C THR A 2 23.84 13.32 -8.34
N ASN A 3 23.69 12.17 -7.68
CA ASN A 3 22.67 11.99 -6.64
C ASN A 3 22.91 13.02 -5.53
N LYS A 4 21.98 13.97 -5.37
CA LYS A 4 22.01 14.96 -4.30
C LYS A 4 21.89 14.21 -2.97
N LYS A 5 22.92 14.27 -2.15
CA LYS A 5 22.90 13.71 -0.79
C LYS A 5 22.14 14.68 0.11
N VAL A 6 21.17 14.16 0.86
CA VAL A 6 20.40 14.92 1.85
C VAL A 6 20.75 14.36 3.22
N LEU A 7 21.08 15.25 4.15
CA LEU A 7 21.26 14.91 5.56
C LEU A 7 19.93 15.12 6.27
N LEU A 8 19.48 14.09 7.00
CA LEU A 8 18.24 14.11 7.77
C LEU A 8 18.58 14.04 9.26
N THR A 9 18.14 15.04 10.02
CA THR A 9 18.20 15.00 11.48
C THR A 9 16.93 14.35 11.99
N LEU A 10 17.04 13.23 12.70
CA LEU A 10 15.92 12.49 13.26
C LEU A 10 15.99 12.50 14.79
N ALA A 11 14.83 12.50 15.44
CA ALA A 11 14.76 12.22 16.86
C ALA A 11 15.29 10.79 17.14
N PRO A 12 16.00 10.56 18.26
CA PRO A 12 16.60 9.25 18.56
C PRO A 12 15.59 8.10 18.52
N GLU A 13 14.43 8.27 19.16
CA GLU A 13 13.36 7.27 19.18
C GLU A 13 12.85 6.91 17.78
N LEU A 14 12.77 7.90 16.89
CA LEU A 14 12.34 7.68 15.51
C LEU A 14 13.39 6.92 14.70
N HIS A 15 14.67 7.25 14.92
CA HIS A 15 15.79 6.55 14.29
C HIS A 15 15.81 5.05 14.69
N GLU A 16 15.59 4.74 15.97
CA GLU A 16 15.51 3.36 16.45
C GLU A 16 14.35 2.60 15.80
N ARG A 17 13.16 3.19 15.78
CA ARG A 17 11.98 2.59 15.14
C ARG A 17 12.19 2.33 13.66
N ILE A 18 12.79 3.29 12.93
CA ILE A 18 13.13 3.13 11.52
C ILE A 18 14.13 1.99 11.33
N THR A 19 15.17 1.93 12.18
CA THR A 19 16.19 0.88 12.13
C THR A 19 15.58 -0.50 12.35
N GLN A 20 14.70 -0.63 13.34
CA GLN A 20 13.99 -1.88 13.62
C GLN A 20 13.11 -2.29 12.44
N LYS A 21 12.32 -1.36 11.88
CA LYS A 21 11.43 -1.64 10.74
C LYS A 21 12.18 -1.99 9.46
N ALA A 22 13.32 -1.35 9.21
CA ALA A 22 14.19 -1.68 8.09
C ALA A 22 14.74 -3.11 8.22
N ARG A 23 15.18 -3.51 9.43
CA ARG A 23 15.62 -4.89 9.71
C ARG A 23 14.52 -5.92 9.53
N GLU A 24 13.31 -5.64 10.03
CA GLU A 24 12.14 -6.53 9.87
C GLU A 24 11.82 -6.80 8.39
N ARG A 25 12.12 -5.83 7.50
CA ARG A 25 11.90 -5.93 6.06
C ARG A 25 13.12 -6.35 5.26
N ALA A 26 14.23 -6.69 5.93
CA ALA A 26 15.51 -6.99 5.30
C ALA A 26 16.00 -5.90 4.32
N GLN A 27 15.74 -4.63 4.65
CA GLN A 27 16.10 -3.46 3.87
C GLN A 27 17.16 -2.62 4.59
N THR A 28 17.91 -1.83 3.85
CA THR A 28 18.73 -0.77 4.45
C THR A 28 17.83 0.36 4.97
N ILE A 29 18.32 1.12 5.96
CA ILE A 29 17.61 2.30 6.50
C ILE A 29 17.27 3.29 5.38
N GLN A 30 18.19 3.49 4.42
CA GLN A 30 18.00 4.41 3.31
C GLN A 30 16.87 3.97 2.38
N GLU A 31 16.83 2.70 2.00
CA GLU A 31 15.76 2.14 1.16
C GLU A 31 14.41 2.24 1.86
N TYR A 32 14.35 1.91 3.14
CA TYR A 32 13.12 1.98 3.92
C TYR A 32 12.57 3.42 4.00
N ILE A 33 13.44 4.41 4.25
CA ILE A 33 13.06 5.83 4.26
C ILE A 33 12.54 6.24 2.88
N TYR A 34 13.25 5.87 1.81
CA TYR A 34 12.86 6.22 0.45
C TYR A 34 11.49 5.62 0.08
N GLU A 35 11.28 4.34 0.36
CA GLU A 35 10.02 3.65 0.10
C GLU A 35 8.87 4.27 0.92
N THR A 36 9.11 4.56 2.20
CA THR A 36 8.13 5.19 3.08
C THR A 36 7.71 6.57 2.56
N LEU A 37 8.67 7.41 2.18
CA LEU A 37 8.40 8.73 1.61
C LEU A 37 7.67 8.61 0.27
N ARG A 38 8.07 7.65 -0.58
CA ARG A 38 7.40 7.38 -1.85
C ARG A 38 5.94 6.99 -1.65
N GLN A 39 5.65 6.10 -0.70
CA GLN A 39 4.28 5.65 -0.41
C GLN A 39 3.42 6.72 0.27
N ARG A 40 4.00 7.64 1.05
CA ARG A 40 3.23 8.64 1.80
C ARG A 40 3.05 9.94 1.03
N VAL A 41 4.07 10.38 0.32
CA VAL A 41 4.09 11.67 -0.39
C VAL A 41 3.68 11.51 -1.85
N PHE A 42 4.07 10.41 -2.48
CA PHE A 42 3.89 10.21 -3.93
C PHE A 42 2.93 9.08 -4.28
N ALA A 43 2.32 8.40 -3.31
CA ALA A 43 1.29 7.43 -3.66
C ALA A 43 0.12 8.17 -4.30
N PRO A 44 -0.39 7.68 -5.45
CA PRO A 44 -1.61 8.22 -6.02
C PRO A 44 -2.72 8.10 -4.97
N PRO A 45 -3.63 9.09 -4.86
CA PRO A 45 -4.77 8.98 -3.97
C PRO A 45 -5.44 7.64 -4.26
N GLN A 46 -5.54 6.76 -3.25
CA GLN A 46 -6.21 5.49 -3.44
C GLN A 46 -7.59 5.79 -4.04
N PRO A 47 -7.98 5.13 -5.15
CA PRO A 47 -9.33 5.27 -5.64
C PRO A 47 -10.21 4.82 -4.49
N LYS A 48 -10.98 5.77 -3.92
CA LYS A 48 -12.00 5.46 -2.93
C LYS A 48 -12.91 4.46 -3.64
N SER A 49 -12.72 3.18 -3.34
CA SER A 49 -13.63 2.14 -3.79
C SER A 49 -15.01 2.61 -3.36
N LYS A 50 -15.88 2.92 -4.32
CA LYS A 50 -17.31 3.08 -4.05
C LYS A 50 -17.81 1.69 -3.67
N ALA A 51 -17.54 1.29 -2.42
CA ALA A 51 -18.27 0.23 -1.75
C ALA A 51 -19.74 0.67 -1.74
N GLY A 52 -20.50 0.16 -2.70
CA GLY A 52 -21.87 0.63 -2.92
C GLY A 52 -22.63 0.02 -4.08
N ARG A 53 -22.03 -0.88 -4.87
CA ARG A 53 -22.84 -1.75 -5.73
C ARG A 53 -22.19 -3.12 -5.87
N PRO A 54 -22.72 -4.18 -5.23
CA PRO A 54 -22.42 -5.53 -5.65
C PRO A 54 -22.68 -5.64 -7.15
N LYS A 55 -21.72 -6.19 -7.90
CA LYS A 55 -21.90 -6.51 -9.31
C LYS A 55 -23.17 -7.36 -9.38
N LYS A 56 -24.21 -6.89 -10.08
CA LYS A 56 -25.39 -7.71 -10.36
C LYS A 56 -24.85 -8.99 -10.99
N VAL A 57 -24.88 -10.07 -10.22
CA VAL A 57 -24.60 -11.39 -10.76
C VAL A 57 -25.80 -11.63 -11.66
N ASP A 58 -25.59 -11.48 -12.97
CA ASP A 58 -26.62 -11.75 -13.96
C ASP A 58 -27.24 -13.13 -13.66
N ASP A 59 -28.57 -13.17 -13.74
CA ASP A 59 -29.53 -14.23 -13.38
C ASP A 59 -29.27 -15.63 -13.98
N LYS A 60 -28.10 -15.89 -14.56
CA LYS A 60 -27.71 -17.20 -15.11
C LYS A 60 -27.57 -18.28 -14.05
N PHE A 61 -27.31 -17.92 -12.79
CA PHE A 61 -27.26 -18.91 -11.71
C PHE A 61 -28.66 -19.44 -11.36
N ILE A 62 -29.69 -18.59 -11.45
CA ILE A 62 -31.07 -18.97 -11.10
C ILE A 62 -31.70 -19.87 -12.18
N GLN A 63 -31.35 -19.68 -13.45
CA GLN A 63 -31.83 -20.53 -14.56
C GLN A 63 -31.45 -22.02 -14.43
N TYR A 64 -30.37 -22.36 -13.73
CA TYR A 64 -29.98 -23.75 -13.49
C TYR A 64 -30.83 -24.44 -12.41
N PHE A 65 -31.51 -23.67 -11.55
CA PHE A 65 -32.32 -24.20 -10.44
C PHE A 65 -33.83 -24.01 -10.63
N THR A 66 -34.28 -23.23 -11.62
CA THR A 66 -35.71 -23.01 -11.92
C THR A 66 -36.22 -23.75 -13.17
N ARG A 67 -35.45 -24.70 -13.74
CA ARG A 67 -36.03 -25.69 -14.67
C ARG A 67 -36.81 -26.74 -13.88
N ASP A 68 -38.00 -26.36 -13.41
CA ASP A 68 -39.10 -27.30 -13.08
C ASP A 68 -39.34 -28.22 -14.30
N ARG A 69 -39.45 -29.54 -14.13
CA ARG A 69 -40.69 -30.25 -13.77
C ARG A 69 -41.88 -29.89 -14.65
#